data_AF-A0AAU2LMB4-F1
#
_entry.id   AF-A0AAU2LMB4-F1
#
_cell.length_a   1.000
_cell.length_b   1.000
_cell.length_c   1.000
_cell.angle_alpha   90.00
_cell.angle_beta   90.00
_cell.angle_gamma   90.00
#
_symmetry.space_group_name_H-M   'P 1'
#
loop_
_entity.id
_entity.type
_entity.pdbx_description
1 polymer ?
#
loop_
_entity_poly.entity_id
_entity_poly.type
_entity_poly.pdbx_seq_one_letter_code
_entity_poly.pdbx_strand_id
1 'polypeptide(L)'
;MNLHAADTDTAHRVDARWQRLPTTWQLIQERGGPDTLCRGVIELIEAASAQPELRRLYPFTRQWTLWFSSRTRHPFEVEAPAAEPLPDGRFRVRSPSLNTVIAETDTAEAAIALVVDRLCADGAAAS
;
A
#
# COMPACT_ATOMS: atom_id res chain seq x y z
N MET A 1 27.06 12.51 10.86
CA MET A 1 25.93 11.57 10.72
C MET A 1 26.14 10.82 9.41
N ASN A 2 26.35 9.51 9.45
CA ASN A 2 26.68 8.72 8.25
C ASN A 2 25.42 8.41 7.44
N LEU A 3 25.40 8.82 6.17
CA LEU A 3 24.30 8.58 5.22
C LEU A 3 23.92 7.09 5.15
N HIS A 4 24.92 6.19 5.18
CA HIS A 4 24.70 4.73 5.13
C HIS A 4 23.97 4.15 6.35
N ALA A 5 24.14 4.74 7.53
CA ALA A 5 23.45 4.30 8.74
C ALA A 5 21.97 4.72 8.74
N ALA A 6 21.66 5.91 8.20
CA ALA A 6 20.29 6.39 8.07
C ALA A 6 19.51 5.66 6.96
N ASP A 7 20.19 5.28 5.88
CA ASP A 7 19.61 4.47 4.80
C ASP A 7 19.28 3.04 5.28
N THR A 8 20.20 2.41 6.00
CA THR A 8 19.99 1.10 6.63
C THR A 8 18.83 1.12 7.64
N ASP A 9 18.71 2.16 8.46
CA ASP A 9 17.56 2.33 9.38
C ASP A 9 16.24 2.45 8.61
N THR A 10 16.24 3.19 7.50
CA THR A 10 15.04 3.37 6.67
C THR A 10 14.60 2.05 6.04
N ALA A 11 15.51 1.32 5.42
CA ALA A 11 15.22 0.00 4.83
C ALA A 11 14.69 -0.98 5.90
N HIS A 12 15.35 -1.04 7.06
CA HIS A 12 14.89 -1.88 8.17
C HIS A 12 13.46 -1.53 8.62
N ARG A 13 13.13 -0.24 8.68
CA ARG A 13 11.78 0.22 9.07
C ARG A 13 10.72 -0.10 8.02
N VAL A 14 11.08 -0.07 6.74
CA VAL A 14 10.21 -0.52 5.64
C VAL A 14 9.95 -2.02 5.76
N ASP A 15 10.99 -2.84 5.89
CA ASP A 15 10.85 -4.29 6.03
C ASP A 15 10.04 -4.69 7.26
N ALA A 16 10.36 -4.11 8.41
CA ALA A 16 9.63 -4.35 9.65
C ALA A 16 8.15 -3.96 9.53
N ARG A 17 7.83 -2.93 8.74
CA ARG A 17 6.45 -2.52 8.50
C ARG A 17 5.71 -3.52 7.62
N TRP A 18 6.32 -3.99 6.54
CA TRP A 18 5.76 -5.03 5.68
C TRP A 18 5.46 -6.32 6.44
N GLN A 19 6.31 -6.70 7.39
CA GLN A 19 6.07 -7.89 8.24
C GLN A 19 4.91 -7.70 9.22
N ARG A 20 4.74 -6.50 9.80
CA ARG A 20 3.74 -6.25 10.86
C ARG A 20 2.34 -5.94 10.33
N LEU A 21 2.25 -5.39 9.12
CA LEU A 21 0.99 -4.85 8.61
C LEU A 21 -0.09 -5.93 8.40
N PRO A 22 0.18 -7.10 7.78
CA PRO A 22 -0.80 -8.17 7.65
C PRO A 22 -1.32 -8.64 9.02
N THR A 23 -0.43 -8.87 9.98
CA THR A 23 -0.81 -9.30 11.34
C THR A 23 -1.68 -8.27 12.05
N THR A 24 -1.41 -6.97 11.85
CA THR A 24 -2.27 -5.91 12.41
C THR A 24 -3.69 -6.02 11.89
N TRP A 25 -3.86 -6.32 10.59
CA TRP A 25 -5.18 -6.44 9.97
C TRP A 25 -5.90 -7.75 10.30
N GLN A 26 -5.16 -8.86 10.46
CA GLN A 26 -5.70 -10.11 10.99
C GLN A 26 -6.31 -9.90 12.40
N LEU A 27 -5.60 -9.19 13.28
CA LEU A 27 -6.13 -8.85 14.61
C LEU A 27 -7.39 -7.96 14.56
N ILE A 28 -7.51 -7.07 13.57
CA ILE A 28 -8.72 -6.26 13.38
C ILE A 28 -9.90 -7.15 12.95
N GLN A 29 -9.65 -8.09 12.04
CA GLN A 29 -10.67 -9.06 11.61
C GLN A 29 -11.15 -9.90 12.80
N GLU A 30 -10.23 -10.48 13.58
CA GLU A 30 -10.54 -11.30 14.77
C GLU A 30 -11.33 -10.54 15.84
N ARG A 31 -11.14 -9.23 15.94
CA ARG A 31 -11.86 -8.35 16.89
C ARG A 31 -13.25 -7.93 16.40
N GLY A 32 -13.73 -8.49 15.31
CA GLY A 32 -15.07 -8.23 14.77
C GLY A 32 -15.13 -7.07 13.77
N GLY A 33 -14.02 -6.77 13.09
CA GLY A 33 -14.05 -5.90 11.92
C GLY A 33 -14.95 -6.48 10.80
N PRO A 34 -15.41 -5.65 9.83
CA PRO A 34 -16.21 -6.15 8.72
C PRO A 34 -15.41 -7.16 7.88
N ASP A 35 -15.88 -8.41 7.79
CA ASP A 35 -15.10 -9.53 7.22
C ASP A 35 -14.57 -9.22 5.82
N THR A 36 -15.46 -8.81 4.90
CA THR A 36 -15.10 -8.52 3.50
C THR A 36 -14.02 -7.44 3.39
N LEU A 37 -14.14 -6.35 4.15
CA LEU A 37 -13.18 -5.25 4.07
C LEU A 37 -11.84 -5.63 4.72
N CYS A 38 -11.86 -6.30 5.88
CA CYS A 38 -10.63 -6.73 6.52
C CYS A 38 -9.85 -7.72 5.65
N ARG A 39 -10.55 -8.70 5.07
CA ARG A 39 -9.98 -9.66 4.13
C ARG A 39 -9.40 -8.95 2.91
N GLY A 40 -10.17 -8.05 2.29
CA GLY A 40 -9.70 -7.30 1.13
C GLY A 40 -8.47 -6.43 1.42
N VAL A 41 -8.35 -5.84 2.62
CA VAL A 41 -7.11 -5.13 3.00
C VAL A 41 -5.92 -6.09 3.11
N ILE A 42 -6.11 -7.27 3.72
CA ILE A 42 -5.06 -8.29 3.82
C ILE A 42 -4.61 -8.73 2.42
N GLU A 43 -5.55 -9.03 1.52
CA GLU A 43 -5.26 -9.41 0.13
C GLU A 43 -4.48 -8.33 -0.62
N LEU A 44 -4.84 -7.05 -0.46
CA LEU A 44 -4.07 -5.93 -1.03
C LEU A 44 -2.64 -5.85 -0.47
N ILE A 45 -2.46 -6.05 0.84
CA ILE A 45 -1.14 -6.02 1.47
C ILE A 45 -0.28 -7.17 0.94
N GLU A 46 -0.84 -8.38 0.85
CA GLU A 46 -0.13 -9.56 0.35
C GLU A 46 0.28 -9.36 -1.11
N ALA A 47 -0.65 -8.97 -1.97
CA ALA A 47 -0.38 -8.69 -3.39
C ALA A 47 0.68 -7.59 -3.56
N ALA A 48 0.60 -6.50 -2.79
CA ALA A 48 1.57 -5.41 -2.83
C ALA A 48 2.95 -5.83 -2.32
N SER A 49 3.00 -6.68 -1.29
CA SER A 49 4.27 -7.15 -0.70
C SER A 49 5.08 -8.03 -1.65
N ALA A 50 4.43 -8.63 -2.66
CA ALA A 50 5.04 -9.43 -3.71
C ALA A 50 5.64 -8.58 -4.84
N GLN A 51 5.32 -7.28 -4.93
CA GLN A 51 5.84 -6.37 -5.95
C GLN A 51 7.10 -5.63 -5.45
N PRO A 52 8.28 -5.86 -6.05
CA PRO A 52 9.53 -5.22 -5.60
C PRO A 52 9.47 -3.68 -5.60
N GLU A 53 8.77 -3.09 -6.57
CA GLU A 53 8.64 -1.65 -6.77
C GLU A 53 7.89 -0.97 -5.61
N LEU A 54 6.94 -1.68 -5.00
CA LEU A 54 6.20 -1.23 -3.83
C LEU A 54 6.91 -1.63 -2.54
N ARG A 55 7.62 -2.76 -2.53
CA ARG A 55 8.30 -3.26 -1.33
C ARG A 55 9.38 -2.30 -0.80
N ARG A 56 9.96 -1.46 -1.66
CA ARG A 56 10.88 -0.38 -1.26
C ARG A 56 10.20 0.82 -0.58
N LEU A 57 8.87 0.96 -0.71
CA LEU A 57 8.11 2.05 -0.10
C LEU A 57 7.55 1.62 1.26
N TYR A 58 7.33 2.60 2.13
CA TYR A 58 6.70 2.37 3.43
C TYR A 58 5.18 2.21 3.27
N PRO A 59 4.60 1.04 3.59
CA PRO A 59 3.17 0.85 3.47
C PRO A 59 2.46 1.34 4.74
N PHE A 60 1.34 2.01 4.55
CA PHE A 60 0.45 2.37 5.64
C PHE A 60 -1.00 2.28 5.22
N THR A 61 -1.88 2.04 6.19
CA THR A 61 -3.31 2.06 5.97
C THR A 61 -3.92 3.29 6.64
N ARG A 62 -4.86 3.92 5.94
CA ARG A 62 -5.78 4.92 6.52
C ARG A 62 -7.18 4.41 6.24
N GLN A 63 -7.93 4.13 7.30
CA GLN A 63 -9.17 3.35 7.20
C GLN A 63 -8.87 2.03 6.47
N TRP A 64 -9.61 1.70 5.40
CA TRP A 64 -9.43 0.49 4.58
C TRP A 64 -8.50 0.69 3.39
N THR A 65 -7.98 1.91 3.20
CA THR A 65 -7.16 2.24 2.04
C THR A 65 -5.68 1.96 2.33
N LEU A 66 -5.02 1.22 1.45
CA LEU A 66 -3.58 0.97 1.44
C LEU A 66 -2.85 2.04 0.63
N TRP A 67 -1.77 2.55 1.21
CA TRP A 67 -0.95 3.64 0.71
C TRP A 67 0.54 3.32 0.76
N PHE A 68 1.31 4.02 -0.07
CA PHE A 68 2.76 3.84 -0.20
C PHE A 68 3.46 5.18 -0.10
N SER A 69 4.44 5.29 0.81
CA SER A 69 5.18 6.53 1.06
C SER A 69 6.69 6.33 0.99
N SER A 70 7.41 7.29 0.42
CA SER A 70 8.88 7.33 0.47
C SER A 70 9.40 7.65 1.87
N ARG A 71 8.59 8.32 2.69
CA ARG A 71 8.87 8.58 4.10
C ARG A 71 8.30 7.49 4.99
N THR A 72 9.12 7.05 5.93
CA THR A 72 8.76 6.08 6.95
C THR A 72 8.13 6.73 8.20
N ARG A 73 8.06 8.07 8.27
CA ARG A 73 7.48 8.83 9.39
C ARG A 73 6.62 9.99 8.89
N HIS A 74 5.70 10.46 9.72
CA HIS A 74 4.86 11.61 9.40
C HIS A 74 5.70 12.91 9.26
N PRO A 75 5.38 13.81 8.32
CA PRO A 75 4.34 13.70 7.29
C PRO A 75 4.73 12.70 6.20
N PHE A 76 3.79 11.84 5.80
CA PHE A 76 3.98 10.87 4.72
C PHE A 76 4.03 11.59 3.36
N GLU A 77 4.82 11.03 2.43
CA GLU A 77 5.01 11.53 1.07
C GLU A 77 4.60 10.41 0.12
N VAL A 78 3.40 10.52 -0.45
CA VAL A 78 2.75 9.44 -1.21
C VAL A 78 3.31 9.40 -2.63
N GLU A 79 3.81 8.23 -3.04
CA GLU A 79 4.51 8.03 -4.31
C GLU A 79 3.66 7.29 -5.37
N ALA A 80 2.59 6.62 -4.96
CA ALA A 80 1.80 5.77 -5.82
C ALA A 80 0.29 5.95 -5.58
N PRO A 81 -0.57 5.55 -6.55
CA PRO A 81 -1.99 5.41 -6.30
C PRO A 81 -2.29 4.54 -5.07
N ALA A 82 -3.43 4.82 -4.44
CA ALA A 82 -3.91 4.08 -3.28
C ALA A 82 -4.94 3.02 -3.72
N ALA A 83 -5.03 1.92 -2.97
CA ALA A 83 -6.00 0.85 -3.23
C ALA A 83 -6.87 0.58 -2.00
N GLU A 84 -8.16 0.36 -2.19
CA GLU A 84 -9.10 0.02 -1.10
C GLU A 84 -10.06 -1.10 -1.52
N PRO A 85 -10.44 -2.01 -0.60
CA PRO A 85 -11.50 -2.96 -0.85
C PRO A 85 -12.87 -2.28 -0.76
N LEU A 86 -13.83 -2.86 -1.46
CA LEU A 86 -15.22 -2.41 -1.49
C LEU A 86 -16.12 -3.43 -0.76
N PRO A 87 -17.30 -3.00 -0.25
CA PRO A 87 -18.22 -3.90 0.44
C PRO A 87 -18.75 -5.05 -0.42
N ASP A 88 -18.70 -4.92 -1.74
CA ASP A 88 -19.10 -5.95 -2.72
C ASP A 88 -17.97 -6.95 -3.04
N GLY A 89 -16.80 -6.81 -2.40
CA GLY A 89 -15.64 -7.67 -2.60
C GLY A 89 -14.71 -7.25 -3.75
N ARG A 90 -15.06 -6.22 -4.52
CA ARG A 90 -14.17 -5.64 -5.53
C ARG A 90 -13.15 -4.70 -4.88
N PHE A 91 -12.21 -4.20 -5.69
CA PHE A 91 -11.17 -3.28 -5.28
C PHE A 91 -11.26 -2.00 -6.09
N ARG A 92 -10.85 -0.90 -5.50
CA ARG A 92 -10.80 0.42 -6.14
C ARG A 92 -9.40 0.99 -6.03
N VAL A 93 -8.88 1.48 -7.16
CA VAL A 93 -7.62 2.23 -7.23
C VAL A 93 -7.92 3.71 -7.40
N ARG A 94 -7.27 4.55 -6.58
CA ARG A 94 -7.48 6.01 -6.56
C ARG A 94 -6.16 6.74 -6.72
N SER A 95 -6.21 7.90 -7.37
CA SER A 95 -5.05 8.79 -7.45
C SER A 95 -4.49 9.13 -6.06
N PRO A 96 -3.20 9.51 -5.93
CA PRO A 96 -2.61 9.91 -4.64
C PRO A 96 -3.37 11.00 -3.88
N SER A 97 -4.12 11.87 -4.58
CA SER A 97 -4.94 12.92 -3.98
C SER A 97 -6.35 12.46 -3.56
N LEU A 98 -6.73 11.20 -3.86
CA LEU A 98 -8.06 10.61 -3.75
C LEU A 98 -9.19 11.26 -4.55
N ASN A 99 -8.92 12.35 -5.28
CA ASN A 99 -9.97 13.06 -6.01
C ASN A 99 -10.51 12.28 -7.21
N THR A 100 -9.74 11.31 -7.72
CA THR A 100 -10.04 10.56 -8.94
C THR A 100 -9.95 9.06 -8.68
N VAL A 101 -10.99 8.33 -9.13
CA VAL A 101 -10.97 6.87 -9.25
C VAL A 101 -10.29 6.52 -10.58
N ILE A 102 -9.23 5.74 -10.52
CA ILE A 102 -8.48 5.28 -11.69
C ILE A 102 -9.17 4.06 -12.31
N ALA A 103 -9.54 3.09 -11.46
CA ALA A 103 -10.22 1.88 -11.88
C ALA A 103 -10.88 1.17 -10.68
N GLU A 104 -11.79 0.25 -10.99
CA GLU A 104 -12.22 -0.82 -10.09
C GLU A 104 -11.82 -2.16 -10.69
N THR A 105 -11.42 -3.13 -9.85
CA THR A 105 -10.95 -4.46 -10.27
C THR A 105 -11.60 -5.55 -9.43
N ASP A 106 -11.69 -6.75 -9.99
CA ASP A 106 -12.29 -7.89 -9.29
C ASP A 106 -11.31 -8.61 -8.35
N THR A 107 -10.00 -8.34 -8.48
CA THR A 107 -8.97 -8.94 -7.62
C THR A 107 -7.99 -7.90 -7.09
N ALA A 108 -7.36 -8.22 -5.96
CA ALA A 108 -6.33 -7.41 -5.33
C ALA A 108 -5.07 -7.31 -6.20
N GLU A 109 -4.68 -8.41 -6.86
CA GLU A 109 -3.52 -8.46 -7.75
C GLU A 109 -3.71 -7.51 -8.94
N ALA A 110 -4.90 -7.48 -9.53
CA ALA A 110 -5.21 -6.56 -10.62
C ALA A 110 -5.19 -5.09 -10.15
N ALA A 111 -5.70 -4.80 -8.95
CA ALA A 111 -5.60 -3.46 -8.37
C ALA A 111 -4.14 -3.04 -8.16
N ILE A 112 -3.33 -3.93 -7.57
CA ILE A 112 -1.92 -3.65 -7.29
C ILE A 112 -1.08 -3.54 -8.56
N ALA A 113 -1.36 -4.34 -9.60
CA ALA A 113 -0.71 -4.20 -10.90
C ALA A 113 -0.92 -2.78 -11.47
N LEU A 114 -2.15 -2.26 -11.39
CA LEU A 114 -2.43 -0.87 -11.81
C LEU A 114 -1.70 0.17 -10.96
N VAL A 115 -1.53 -0.08 -9.66
CA VAL A 115 -0.74 0.82 -8.79
C VAL A 115 0.72 0.84 -9.25
N VAL A 116 1.32 -0.32 -9.53
CA VAL A 116 2.71 -0.44 -10.01
C VAL A 116 2.88 0.22 -11.36
N ASP A 117 1.99 -0.05 -12.32
CA ASP A 117 2.04 0.53 -13.66
C ASP A 117 2.08 2.05 -13.61
N ARG A 118 1.25 2.65 -12.74
CA ARG A 118 1.20 4.11 -12.56
C ARG A 118 2.43 4.67 -11.84
N LEU A 119 2.90 4.00 -10.79
CA LEU A 119 4.15 4.36 -10.11
C LEU A 119 5.33 4.41 -11.09
N CYS A 120 5.44 3.41 -11.96
CA CYS A 120 6.51 3.33 -12.95
C CYS A 120 6.35 4.39 -14.07
N ALA A 121 5.13 4.65 -14.53
CA ALA A 121 4.85 5.67 -15.52
C ALA A 121 5.18 7.10 -15.03
N ASP A 122 4.82 7.41 -13.78
CA ASP A 122 5.07 8.73 -13.19
C ASP A 122 6.56 8.96 -12.90
N GLY A 123 7.29 7.92 -12.48
CA GLY A 123 8.75 7.97 -12.32
C GLY A 123 9.50 8.15 -13.66
N ALA A 124 9.02 7.51 -14.73
CA ALA A 124 9.59 7.67 -16.07
C ALA A 124 9.33 9.06 -16.67
N ALA A 125 8.22 9.71 -16.33
CA ALA A 125 7.90 11.06 -16.78
C ALA A 125 8.72 12.17 -16.07
N ALA A 126 9.31 11.86 -14.91
CA ALA A 126 10.14 12.77 -14.12
C ALA A 126 11.65 12.65 -14.39
N SER A 127 12.05 11.84 -15.40
CA SER A 127 13.45 11.54 -15.76
C SER A 127 13.93 12.27 -17.01
#